data_AF-A0A930F7Y6-F1
#
_entry.id   AF-A0A930F7Y6-F1
#
_cell.length_a   1.000
_cell.length_b   1.000
_cell.length_c   1.000
_cell.angle_alpha   90.00
_cell.angle_beta   90.00
_cell.angle_gamma   90.00
#
_symmetry.space_group_name_H-M   'P 1'
#
loop_
_entity.id
_entity.type
_entity.pdbx_description
1 polymer ?
#
loop_
_entity_poly.entity_id
_entity_poly.type
_entity_poly.pdbx_seq_one_letter_code
_entity_poly.pdbx_strand_id
1 'polypeptide(L)'
;MRGLGTIINIALIVLAGTFGCSFSSKMKEKMQETLFLVTGVAVIFIGIAGAMEQMLCIENGKLSPRNIMMVICCLAIGAIVGEYFDLDGKINQFADYVKKKSNNGNDTKFVIAFVNTS
;
A
#
# COMPACT_ATOMS: atom_id res chain seq x y z
N MET A 1 5.26 1.57 -33.27
CA MET A 1 4.26 0.49 -33.06
C MET A 1 3.58 0.74 -31.72
N ARG A 2 2.35 1.26 -31.72
CA ARG A 2 1.57 1.44 -30.48
C ARG A 2 1.06 0.06 -30.05
N GLY A 3 1.27 -0.33 -28.80
CA GLY A 3 0.76 -1.60 -28.23
C GLY A 3 1.77 -2.75 -28.10
N LEU A 4 2.92 -2.72 -28.78
CA LEU A 4 3.93 -3.79 -28.65
C LEU A 4 4.46 -3.90 -27.21
N GLY A 5 4.73 -2.78 -26.55
CA GLY A 5 5.15 -2.74 -25.15
C GLY A 5 4.11 -3.29 -24.18
N THR A 6 2.82 -3.06 -24.45
CA THR A 6 1.71 -3.63 -23.64
C THR A 6 1.65 -5.15 -23.78
N ILE A 7 1.78 -5.66 -25.01
CA ILE A 7 1.80 -7.11 -25.28
C ILE A 7 2.99 -7.77 -24.57
N ILE A 8 4.17 -7.15 -24.64
CA ILE A 8 5.37 -7.64 -23.96
C ILE A 8 5.17 -7.63 -22.44
N ASN A 9 4.65 -6.56 -21.86
CA ASN A 9 4.37 -6.49 -20.41
C ASN A 9 3.40 -7.58 -19.97
N ILE A 10 2.31 -7.81 -20.70
CA ILE A 10 1.34 -8.87 -20.39
C ILE A 10 2.03 -10.24 -20.45
N ALA A 11 2.80 -10.51 -21.51
CA ALA A 11 3.52 -11.76 -21.66
C ALA A 11 4.51 -12.01 -20.50
N LEU A 12 5.24 -10.97 -20.09
CA LEU A 12 6.17 -11.04 -18.96
C LEU A 12 5.44 -11.30 -17.63
N ILE A 13 4.29 -10.67 -17.39
CA ILE A 13 3.49 -10.91 -16.17
C ILE A 13 2.99 -12.35 -16.14
N VAL A 14 2.49 -12.87 -17.26
CA VAL A 14 2.01 -14.26 -17.37
C VAL A 14 3.16 -15.25 -17.15
N LEU A 15 4.33 -15.01 -17.75
CA LEU A 15 5.51 -15.84 -17.55
C LEU A 15 6.00 -15.79 -16.10
N ALA A 16 6.14 -14.61 -15.52
CA ALA A 16 6.55 -14.46 -14.12
C ALA A 16 5.56 -15.12 -13.16
N GLY A 17 4.25 -14.98 -13.40
CA GLY A 17 3.19 -15.61 -12.59
C GLY A 17 3.22 -17.14 -12.68
N THR A 18 3.37 -17.70 -13.87
CA THR A 18 3.44 -19.16 -14.07
C THR A 18 4.70 -19.77 -13.44
N PHE A 19 5.85 -19.12 -13.58
CA PHE A 19 7.08 -19.50 -12.87
C PHE A 19 6.92 -19.35 -11.35
N GLY A 20 6.33 -18.25 -10.89
CA GLY A 20 6.05 -18.00 -9.47
C GLY A 20 5.16 -19.06 -8.84
N CYS A 21 4.06 -19.46 -9.49
CA CYS A 21 3.19 -20.54 -9.02
C CYS A 21 3.92 -21.90 -8.96
N SER A 22 4.74 -22.20 -9.97
CA SER A 22 5.52 -23.45 -10.01
C SER A 22 6.55 -23.54 -8.87
N PHE A 23 7.11 -22.40 -8.45
CA PHE A 23 8.10 -22.33 -7.37
C PHE A 23 7.48 -22.12 -5.98
N SER A 24 6.28 -21.54 -5.92
CA SER A 24 5.54 -21.26 -4.68
C SER A 24 5.31 -22.54 -3.86
N SER A 25 4.99 -23.66 -4.52
CA SER A 25 4.79 -24.96 -3.86
C SER A 25 6.05 -25.52 -3.16
N LYS A 26 7.25 -25.06 -3.53
CA LYS A 26 8.53 -25.46 -2.91
C LYS A 26 8.96 -24.52 -1.79
N MET A 27 8.23 -23.43 -1.59
CA MET A 27 8.59 -22.37 -0.68
C MET A 27 7.97 -22.61 0.70
N LYS A 28 8.76 -22.47 1.77
CA LYS A 28 8.22 -22.56 3.13
C LYS A 28 7.17 -21.46 3.36
N GLU A 29 6.06 -21.80 3.99
CA GLU A 29 4.93 -20.89 4.27
C GLU A 29 5.40 -19.59 4.93
N LYS A 30 6.27 -19.69 5.96
CA LYS A 30 6.88 -18.51 6.61
C LYS A 30 7.64 -17.57 5.65
N MET A 31 8.26 -18.12 4.62
CA MET A 31 8.98 -17.31 3.63
C MET A 31 7.98 -16.59 2.71
N GLN A 32 6.86 -17.22 2.36
CA GLN A 32 5.80 -16.57 1.60
C GLN A 32 5.19 -15.40 2.38
N GLU A 33 4.88 -15.61 3.66
CA GLU A 33 4.40 -14.55 4.55
C GLU A 33 5.38 -13.39 4.65
N THR A 34 6.68 -13.69 4.84
CA THR A 34 7.71 -12.66 4.94
C THR A 34 7.83 -11.87 3.64
N LEU A 35 7.85 -12.55 2.48
CA LEU A 35 7.91 -11.86 1.18
C LEU A 35 6.68 -11.01 0.92
N PHE A 36 5.49 -11.49 1.31
CA PHE A 36 4.26 -10.72 1.20
C PHE A 36 4.33 -9.44 2.04
N LEU A 37 4.76 -9.55 3.29
CA LEU A 37 4.91 -8.41 4.19
C LEU A 37 5.95 -7.40 3.67
N VAL A 38 7.12 -7.87 3.24
CA VAL A 38 8.18 -7.01 2.68
C VAL A 38 7.71 -6.32 1.40
N THR A 39 6.94 -7.01 0.55
CA THR A 39 6.36 -6.42 -0.66
C THR A 39 5.37 -5.31 -0.30
N GLY A 40 4.53 -5.50 0.71
CA GLY A 40 3.63 -4.46 1.22
C GLY A 40 4.39 -3.22 1.68
N VAL A 41 5.47 -3.41 2.46
CA VAL A 41 6.35 -2.31 2.89
C VAL A 41 6.99 -1.62 1.68
N ALA A 42 7.50 -2.37 0.71
CA ALA A 42 8.11 -1.80 -0.50
C ALA A 42 7.11 -0.94 -1.31
N VAL A 43 5.85 -1.36 -1.40
CA VAL A 43 4.80 -0.59 -2.08
C VAL A 43 4.55 0.76 -1.39
N ILE A 44 4.58 0.81 -0.06
CA ILE A 44 4.48 2.07 0.69
C ILE A 44 5.63 3.00 0.32
N PHE A 45 6.87 2.48 0.30
CA PHE A 45 8.04 3.27 -0.10
C PHE A 45 7.94 3.79 -1.53
N ILE A 46 7.49 2.97 -2.48
CA ILE A 46 7.29 3.38 -3.88
C ILE A 46 6.25 4.51 -3.96
N GLY A 47 5.15 4.42 -3.21
CA GLY A 47 4.12 5.46 -3.16
C GLY A 47 4.65 6.79 -2.63
N ILE A 48 5.40 6.76 -1.52
CA ILE A 48 6.03 7.94 -0.94
C ILE A 48 7.04 8.56 -1.92
N ALA A 49 7.92 7.74 -2.50
CA ALA A 49 8.92 8.21 -3.46
C ALA A 49 8.28 8.85 -4.69
N GLY A 50 7.24 8.24 -5.26
CA GLY A 50 6.52 8.80 -6.41
C GLY A 50 5.80 10.11 -6.08
N ALA A 51 5.22 10.24 -4.87
CA ALA A 51 4.63 11.51 -4.42
C ALA A 51 5.70 12.61 -4.28
N MET A 52 6.86 12.26 -3.70
CA MET A 52 7.99 13.18 -3.56
C MET A 52 8.57 13.62 -4.90
N GLU A 53 8.65 12.73 -5.89
CA GLU A 53 9.11 13.03 -7.25
C GLU A 53 8.28 14.13 -7.90
N GLN A 54 6.97 14.13 -7.68
CA GLN A 54 6.08 15.16 -8.22
C GLN A 54 6.06 16.43 -7.37
N MET A 55 6.25 16.29 -6.04
CA MET A 55 6.20 17.42 -5.11
C MET A 55 7.48 18.27 -5.12
N LEU A 56 8.65 17.64 -5.26
CA LEU A 56 9.96 18.25 -5.09
C LEU A 56 10.73 18.27 -6.41
N CYS A 57 11.51 19.32 -6.62
CA CYS A 57 12.45 19.38 -7.72
C CYS A 57 13.76 20.01 -7.27
N ILE A 58 14.84 19.68 -7.96
CA ILE A 58 16.13 20.30 -7.69
C ILE A 58 16.27 21.51 -8.60
N GLU A 59 16.38 22.68 -7.99
CA GLU A 59 16.57 23.94 -8.68
C GLU A 59 17.81 24.63 -8.08
N ASN A 60 18.81 24.90 -8.93
CA ASN A 60 20.09 25.50 -8.52
C ASN A 60 20.78 24.76 -7.35
N GLY A 61 20.72 23.42 -7.35
CA GLY A 61 21.33 22.59 -6.30
C GLY A 61 20.59 22.58 -4.96
N LYS A 62 19.37 23.16 -4.91
CA LYS A 62 18.49 23.14 -3.72
C LYS A 62 17.20 22.39 -4.04
N LEU A 63 16.64 21.72 -3.03
CA LEU A 63 15.31 21.13 -3.11
C LEU A 63 14.26 22.24 -3.01
N SER A 64 13.54 22.46 -4.11
CA SER A 64 12.45 23.42 -4.24
C SER A 64 11.13 22.70 -4.45
N PRO A 65 10.05 23.09 -3.78
CA PRO A 65 8.73 22.54 -4.03
C PRO A 65 8.19 22.99 -5.40
N ARG A 66 7.66 22.06 -6.20
CA ARG A 66 7.12 22.33 -7.55
C ARG A 66 5.60 22.29 -7.60
N ASN A 67 4.98 21.20 -7.14
CA ASN A 67 3.56 20.94 -7.33
C ASN A 67 2.76 20.89 -6.02
N ILE A 68 3.16 21.66 -4.99
CA ILE A 68 2.52 21.63 -3.67
C ILE A 68 0.99 21.83 -3.73
N MET A 69 0.49 22.73 -4.58
CA MET A 69 -0.95 22.95 -4.72
C MET A 69 -1.70 21.70 -5.20
N MET A 70 -1.11 20.93 -6.13
CA MET A 70 -1.70 19.69 -6.61
C MET A 70 -1.75 18.62 -5.52
N VAL A 71 -0.71 18.53 -4.69
CA VAL A 71 -0.68 17.63 -3.52
C VAL A 71 -1.79 17.98 -2.54
N ILE A 72 -1.97 19.26 -2.22
CA ILE A 72 -3.05 19.74 -1.34
C ILE A 72 -4.42 19.37 -1.93
N CYS A 73 -4.65 19.59 -3.23
CA CYS A 73 -5.89 19.18 -3.89
C CYS A 73 -6.14 17.68 -3.83
N CYS A 74 -5.11 16.85 -4.11
CA CYS A 74 -5.21 15.40 -4.01
C CYS A 74 -5.53 14.94 -2.58
N LEU A 75 -4.91 15.56 -1.56
CA LEU A 75 -5.20 15.28 -0.15
C LEU A 75 -6.64 15.67 0.22
N ALA A 76 -7.11 16.84 -0.21
CA ALA A 76 -8.47 17.29 0.06
C ALA A 76 -9.52 16.37 -0.58
N ILE A 77 -9.34 16.01 -1.85
CA ILE A 77 -10.22 15.06 -2.56
C ILE A 77 -10.15 13.69 -1.88
N GLY A 78 -8.94 13.22 -1.55
CA GLY A 78 -8.73 11.96 -0.85
C GLY A 78 -9.43 11.91 0.51
N ALA A 79 -9.42 13.00 1.27
CA ALA A 79 -10.12 13.12 2.55
C ALA A 79 -11.64 13.07 2.37
N ILE A 80 -12.19 13.81 1.39
CA ILE A 80 -13.63 13.78 1.09
C ILE A 80 -14.07 12.37 0.69
N VAL A 81 -13.29 11.71 -0.18
CA VAL A 81 -13.56 10.33 -0.61
C VAL A 81 -13.43 9.36 0.55
N GLY A 82 -12.41 9.50 1.40
CA GLY A 82 -12.20 8.66 2.56
C GLY A 82 -13.33 8.77 3.59
N GLU A 83 -13.77 10.00 3.87
CA GLU A 83 -14.91 10.29 4.74
C GLU A 83 -16.20 9.70 4.15
N TYR A 84 -16.43 9.88 2.84
CA TYR A 84 -17.60 9.32 2.16
C TYR A 84 -17.68 7.79 2.27
N PHE A 85 -16.53 7.11 2.26
CA PHE A 85 -16.46 5.67 2.42
C PHE A 85 -16.41 5.17 3.86
N ASP A 86 -16.42 6.06 4.85
CA ASP A 86 -16.24 5.77 6.28
C ASP A 86 -15.06 4.80 6.51
N LEU A 87 -13.89 5.19 5.98
CA LEU A 87 -12.68 4.36 6.09
C LEU A 87 -12.29 4.13 7.56
N ASP A 88 -12.46 5.13 8.42
CA ASP A 88 -12.22 5.00 9.86
C ASP A 88 -13.17 3.97 10.49
N GLY A 89 -14.46 4.01 10.17
CA GLY A 89 -15.43 3.00 10.61
C GLY A 89 -15.07 1.59 10.13
N LYS A 90 -14.60 1.45 8.88
CA LYS A 90 -14.14 0.17 8.34
C LYS A 90 -12.88 -0.35 9.01
N ILE A 91 -11.91 0.52 9.32
CA ILE A 91 -10.70 0.16 10.05
C ILE A 91 -11.06 -0.30 11.46
N ASN A 92 -11.98 0.39 12.14
CA ASN A 92 -12.48 -0.03 13.45
C ASN A 92 -13.18 -1.40 13.39
N GLN A 93 -14.05 -1.64 12.41
CA GLN A 93 -14.70 -2.94 12.20
C GLN A 93 -13.68 -4.05 11.89
N PHE A 94 -12.62 -3.73 11.14
CA PHE A 94 -11.53 -4.65 10.86
C PHE A 94 -10.72 -4.96 12.13
N ALA A 95 -10.42 -3.96 12.95
CA ALA A 95 -9.75 -4.13 14.24
C ALA A 95 -10.57 -5.00 15.19
N ASP A 96 -11.90 -4.81 15.23
CA ASP A 96 -12.83 -5.66 15.98
C ASP A 96 -12.86 -7.10 15.47
N TYR A 97 -12.80 -7.29 14.15
CA TYR A 97 -12.69 -8.62 13.54
C TYR A 97 -11.38 -9.32 13.97
N VAL A 98 -10.25 -8.63 13.91
CA VAL A 98 -8.95 -9.14 14.34
C VAL A 98 -8.95 -9.47 15.83
N LYS A 99 -9.52 -8.59 16.67
CA LYS A 99 -9.67 -8.81 18.12
C LYS A 99 -10.43 -10.09 18.43
N LYS A 100 -11.58 -10.31 17.77
CA LYS A 100 -12.40 -11.53 17.94
C LYS A 100 -11.65 -12.77 17.49
N LYS A 101 -10.91 -12.69 16.38
CA LYS A 101 -10.11 -13.82 15.86
C LYS A 101 -8.90 -14.15 16.72
N SER A 102 -8.33 -13.17 17.42
CA SER A 102 -7.21 -13.35 18.34
C SER A 102 -7.61 -13.82 19.75
N ASN A 103 -8.88 -14.16 19.99
CA ASN A 103 -9.42 -14.60 21.29
C ASN A 103 -9.30 -13.58 22.44
N ASN A 104 -9.07 -12.30 22.12
CA ASN A 104 -8.96 -11.19 23.09
C ASN A 104 -10.29 -10.43 23.25
N GLY A 105 -11.43 -11.13 23.20
CA GLY A 105 -12.77 -10.52 23.17
C GLY A 105 -13.06 -9.51 24.31
N ASN A 106 -12.46 -9.72 25.48
CA ASN A 106 -12.63 -8.86 26.66
C ASN A 106 -11.68 -7.65 26.73
N ASP A 107 -10.71 -7.51 25.83
CA ASP A 107 -9.74 -6.42 25.92
C ASP A 107 -10.21 -5.16 25.18
N THR A 108 -10.83 -4.23 25.90
CA THR A 108 -11.32 -2.96 25.36
C THR A 108 -10.19 -2.05 24.88
N LYS A 109 -8.94 -2.27 25.33
CA LYS A 109 -7.78 -1.45 24.94
C LYS A 109 -7.12 -1.91 23.65
N PHE A 110 -7.38 -3.14 23.20
CA PHE A 110 -6.77 -3.69 21.99
C PHE A 110 -7.11 -2.89 20.74
N VAL A 111 -8.37 -2.52 20.53
CA VAL A 111 -8.80 -1.75 19.34
C VAL A 111 -8.21 -0.35 19.37
N ILE A 112 -8.24 0.30 20.53
CA ILE A 112 -7.67 1.65 20.71
C ILE A 112 -6.15 1.62 20.47
N ALA A 113 -5.44 0.61 20.98
CA ALA A 113 -4.00 0.45 20.77
C ALA A 113 -3.65 0.10 19.31
N PHE A 114 -4.46 -0.73 18.65
CA PHE A 114 -4.30 -1.08 17.24
C PHE A 114 -4.48 0.14 16.33
N VAL A 115 -5.51 0.95 16.57
CA VAL A 115 -5.79 2.16 15.77
C VAL A 115 -4.78 3.27 16.06
N ASN A 116 -4.41 3.52 17.32
CA ASN A 116 -3.49 4.63 17.67
C ASN A 116 -2.01 4.36 17.39
N THR A 117 -1.61 3.11 17.19
CA THR A 117 -0.21 2.76 16.83
C THR A 117 -0.02 2.62 15.31
N SER A 118 -1.12 2.72 14.54
CA SER A 118 -1.10 2.70 13.07
C SER A 118 -0.78 4.07 12.48
#